data_AF-A0A2E8EWI1-F1
#
_entry.id   AF-A0A2E8EWI1-F1
#
_cell.length_a   1.000
_cell.length_b   1.000
_cell.length_c   1.000
_cell.angle_alpha   90.00
_cell.angle_beta   90.00
_cell.angle_gamma   90.00
#
_symmetry.space_group_name_H-M   'P 1'
#
loop_
_entity.id
_entity.type
_entity.pdbx_description
1 polymer ?
#
loop_
_entity_poly.entity_id
_entity_poly.type
_entity_poly.pdbx_seq_one_letter_code
_entity_poly.pdbx_strand_id
1 'polypeptide(L)'
;MSSADERLYQAVRRKDVDSASKALQNGASANYVHIDKKSTYTDCFPVLYAACQEKNKELVELLLAHGADPNAEFDQSAVWGSEHEPCLFAALNPQRPSADIVRVLLKGGADPNLPRVWREEWSHEVSATYVAGIRRNGEELLALLREYGARG
;
A
#
# COMPACT_ATOMS: atom_id res chain seq x y z
N MET A 1 22.77 -4.98 14.54
CA MET A 1 22.82 -4.18 13.30
C MET A 1 21.43 -4.27 12.67
N SER A 2 20.80 -3.13 12.34
CA SER A 2 19.53 -3.12 11.59
C SER A 2 19.75 -3.81 10.23
N SER A 3 18.86 -4.72 9.83
CA SER A 3 18.96 -5.49 8.59
C SER A 3 18.92 -4.56 7.36
N ALA A 4 19.33 -5.06 6.19
CA ALA A 4 19.18 -4.31 4.94
C ALA A 4 17.71 -3.93 4.68
N ASP A 5 16.78 -4.79 5.10
CA ASP A 5 15.35 -4.58 4.97
C ASP A 5 14.83 -3.43 5.84
N GLU A 6 15.28 -3.36 7.09
CA GLU A 6 14.90 -2.26 7.98
C GLU A 6 15.49 -0.93 7.46
N ARG A 7 16.69 -0.94 6.88
CA ARG A 7 17.23 0.25 6.20
C ARG A 7 16.38 0.67 5.00
N LEU A 8 15.89 -0.29 4.21
CA LEU A 8 14.98 -0.01 3.11
C LEU A 8 13.68 0.64 3.61
N TYR A 9 13.05 0.08 4.64
CA TYR A 9 11.84 0.64 5.23
C TYR A 9 12.06 2.08 5.71
N GLN A 10 13.15 2.34 6.44
CA GLN A 10 13.47 3.68 6.93
C GLN A 10 13.75 4.68 5.79
N ALA A 11 14.40 4.24 4.71
CA ALA A 11 14.61 5.07 3.52
C ALA A 11 13.28 5.46 2.87
N VAL A 12 12.35 4.50 2.74
CA VAL A 12 11.00 4.75 2.21
C VAL A 12 10.24 5.75 3.08
N ARG A 13 10.24 5.58 4.41
CA ARG A 13 9.61 6.52 5.36
C ARG A 13 10.19 7.94 5.28
N ARG A 14 11.46 8.08 4.87
CA ARG A 14 12.14 9.37 4.67
C ARG A 14 12.03 9.91 3.25
N LYS A 15 11.37 9.17 2.34
CA LYS A 15 11.28 9.46 0.90
C LYS A 15 12.63 9.52 0.18
N ASP A 16 13.62 8.82 0.72
CA ASP A 16 14.99 8.80 0.19
C ASP A 16 15.13 7.66 -0.82
N VAL A 17 14.97 8.00 -2.10
CA VAL A 17 15.05 7.07 -3.24
C VAL A 17 16.44 6.47 -3.38
N ASP A 18 17.50 7.27 -3.18
CA ASP A 18 18.88 6.82 -3.32
C ASP A 18 19.23 5.77 -2.26
N SER A 19 18.84 6.02 -1.01
CA SER A 19 19.07 5.07 0.08
C SER A 19 18.22 3.81 -0.08
N ALA A 20 16.97 3.93 -0.57
CA ALA A 20 16.12 2.78 -0.86
C ALA A 20 16.72 1.91 -1.98
N SER A 21 17.17 2.53 -3.06
CA SER A 21 17.83 1.86 -4.19
C SER A 21 19.10 1.12 -3.74
N LYS A 22 19.95 1.76 -2.94
CA LYS A 22 21.13 1.12 -2.35
C LYS A 22 20.77 -0.05 -1.43
N ALA A 23 19.69 0.06 -0.65
CA ALA A 23 19.27 -1.04 0.22
C ALA A 23 18.82 -2.27 -0.60
N LEU A 24 18.03 -2.06 -1.66
CA LEU A 24 17.60 -3.11 -2.59
C LEU A 24 18.80 -3.77 -3.30
N GLN A 25 19.76 -2.98 -3.78
CA GLN A 25 21.00 -3.49 -4.39
C GLN A 25 21.84 -4.34 -3.41
N ASN A 26 21.77 -4.03 -2.12
CA ASN A 26 22.44 -4.78 -1.06
C ASN A 26 21.62 -5.98 -0.56
N GLY A 27 20.58 -6.38 -1.30
CA GLY A 27 19.79 -7.58 -1.02
C GLY A 27 18.62 -7.37 -0.06
N ALA A 28 18.20 -6.13 0.22
CA ALA A 28 16.94 -5.90 0.91
C ALA A 28 15.77 -6.44 0.07
N SER A 29 14.79 -7.06 0.73
CA SER A 29 13.60 -7.57 0.06
C SER A 29 12.63 -6.44 -0.26
N ALA A 30 12.21 -6.33 -1.52
CA ALA A 30 11.12 -5.45 -1.94
C ALA A 30 9.75 -5.88 -1.36
N ASN A 31 9.66 -7.09 -0.79
CA ASN A 31 8.50 -7.61 -0.07
C ASN A 31 8.69 -7.60 1.46
N TYR A 32 9.65 -6.81 1.95
CA TYR A 32 9.82 -6.65 3.39
C TYR A 32 8.59 -6.07 4.05
N VAL A 33 8.23 -6.63 5.21
CA VAL A 33 7.14 -6.15 6.06
C VAL A 33 7.76 -5.67 7.38
N HIS A 34 7.65 -4.37 7.64
CA HIS A 34 8.05 -3.80 8.92
C HIS A 34 6.96 -4.07 9.96
N ILE A 35 7.35 -4.56 11.13
CA ILE A 35 6.42 -4.91 12.21
C ILE A 35 6.58 -3.91 13.35
N ASP A 36 5.54 -3.12 13.62
CA ASP A 36 5.47 -2.24 14.79
C ASP A 36 4.54 -2.87 15.84
N LYS A 37 5.14 -3.42 16.91
CA LYS A 37 4.40 -4.06 18.01
C LYS A 37 4.16 -3.05 19.13
N LYS A 38 2.90 -2.78 19.44
CA LYS A 38 2.46 -2.07 20.64
C LYS A 38 1.88 -3.03 21.67
N SER A 39 1.55 -2.52 22.85
CA SER A 39 0.94 -3.32 23.92
C SER A 39 -0.45 -3.84 23.57
N THR A 40 -1.18 -3.16 22.67
CA THR A 40 -2.59 -3.44 22.37
C THR A 40 -2.85 -3.86 20.93
N TYR A 41 -1.91 -3.63 20.02
CA TYR A 41 -1.99 -4.00 18.61
C TYR A 41 -0.61 -4.22 17.99
N THR A 42 -0.58 -4.90 16.86
CA THR A 42 0.59 -5.09 16.00
C THR A 42 0.25 -4.63 14.59
N ASP A 43 1.05 -3.73 14.06
CA ASP A 43 0.96 -3.30 12.67
C ASP A 43 2.04 -3.99 11.84
N CYS A 44 1.65 -4.44 10.65
CA CYS A 44 2.50 -5.03 9.64
C CYS A 44 2.44 -4.13 8.39
N PHE A 45 3.54 -3.44 8.10
CA PHE A 45 3.65 -2.51 6.98
C PHE A 45 4.53 -3.09 5.87
N PRO A 46 3.95 -3.60 4.78
CA PRO A 46 4.71 -3.84 3.56
C PRO A 46 5.42 -2.56 3.12
N VAL A 47 6.67 -2.67 2.70
CA VAL A 47 7.47 -1.53 2.23
C VAL A 47 6.79 -0.79 1.07
N LEU A 48 6.12 -1.51 0.17
CA LEU A 48 5.34 -0.91 -0.91
C LEU A 48 4.16 -0.07 -0.40
N TYR A 49 3.45 -0.58 0.62
CA TYR A 49 2.35 0.14 1.26
C TYR A 49 2.84 1.47 1.85
N ALA A 50 3.98 1.45 2.55
CA ALA A 50 4.60 2.66 3.08
C ALA A 50 4.96 3.67 1.97
N ALA A 51 5.52 3.23 0.85
CA ALA A 51 5.82 4.11 -0.28
C ALA A 51 4.55 4.77 -0.86
N CYS A 52 3.45 4.02 -0.93
CA CYS A 52 2.14 4.53 -1.37
C CYS A 52 1.57 5.56 -0.40
N GLN A 53 1.70 5.33 0.92
CA GLN A 53 1.30 6.30 1.94
C GLN A 53 2.11 7.59 1.84
N GLU A 54 3.42 7.49 1.59
CA GLU A 54 4.31 8.65 1.46
C GLU A 54 4.10 9.45 0.16
N LYS A 55 3.25 8.95 -0.75
CA LYS A 55 2.93 9.57 -2.04
C LYS A 55 4.16 9.79 -2.92
N ASN A 56 5.15 8.91 -2.80
CA ASN A 56 6.35 8.98 -3.62
C ASN A 56 6.24 7.96 -4.76
N LYS A 57 5.82 8.45 -5.93
CA LYS A 57 5.68 7.63 -7.15
C LYS A 57 6.99 6.92 -7.52
N GLU A 58 8.12 7.60 -7.41
CA GLU A 58 9.43 7.05 -7.77
C GLU A 58 9.80 5.87 -6.87
N LEU A 59 9.52 5.95 -5.57
CA LEU A 59 9.68 4.81 -4.65
C LEU A 59 8.74 3.65 -4.99
N VAL A 60 7.49 3.92 -5.37
CA VAL A 60 6.54 2.87 -5.77
C VAL A 60 7.03 2.17 -7.04
N GLU A 61 7.44 2.92 -8.07
CA GLU A 61 7.99 2.37 -9.30
C GLU A 61 9.26 1.55 -9.04
N LEU A 62 10.17 2.06 -8.20
CA LEU A 62 11.40 1.36 -7.81
C LEU A 62 11.10 0.02 -7.13
N LEU A 63 10.20 0.01 -6.14
CA LEU A 63 9.87 -1.22 -5.40
C LEU A 63 9.20 -2.26 -6.30
N LEU A 64 8.26 -1.84 -7.16
CA LEU A 64 7.63 -2.74 -8.14
C LEU A 64 8.64 -3.30 -9.15
N ALA A 65 9.58 -2.48 -9.62
CA ALA A 65 10.64 -2.93 -10.52
C ALA A 65 11.56 -3.98 -9.87
N HIS A 66 11.65 -3.98 -8.54
CA HIS A 66 12.37 -4.98 -7.74
C HIS A 66 11.48 -6.15 -7.26
N GLY A 67 10.26 -6.29 -7.79
CA GLY A 67 9.39 -7.43 -7.53
C GLY A 67 8.58 -7.32 -6.23
N ALA A 68 8.33 -6.10 -5.75
CA ALA A 68 7.33 -5.88 -4.70
C ALA A 68 5.95 -6.36 -5.18
N ASP A 69 5.23 -7.06 -4.32
CA ASP A 69 3.87 -7.53 -4.56
C ASP A 69 2.91 -6.32 -4.54
N PRO A 70 2.27 -5.97 -5.67
CA PRO A 70 1.33 -4.85 -5.74
C PRO A 70 0.06 -5.08 -4.90
N ASN A 71 -0.22 -6.34 -4.52
CA ASN A 71 -1.36 -6.74 -3.70
C ASN A 71 -0.99 -6.92 -2.23
N ALA A 72 0.24 -6.58 -1.82
CA ALA A 72 0.62 -6.65 -0.42
C ALA A 72 -0.35 -5.83 0.45
N GLU A 73 -0.70 -6.39 1.60
CA GLU A 73 -1.69 -5.82 2.49
C GLU A 73 -1.01 -5.30 3.76
N PHE A 74 -1.35 -4.07 4.13
CA PHE A 74 -1.20 -3.64 5.51
C PHE A 74 -2.11 -4.49 6.38
N ASP A 75 -1.58 -5.02 7.48
CA ASP A 75 -2.33 -5.80 8.45
C ASP A 75 -2.15 -5.17 9.83
N GLN A 76 -3.25 -4.81 10.47
CA GLN A 76 -3.28 -4.46 11.88
C GLN A 76 -4.05 -5.53 12.63
N SER A 77 -3.42 -6.12 13.64
CA SER A 77 -4.08 -7.03 14.58
C SER A 77 -4.13 -6.40 15.97
N ALA A 78 -5.32 -6.28 16.53
CA ALA A 78 -5.58 -5.82 17.90
C ALA A 78 -6.44 -6.84 18.66
N VAL A 79 -6.57 -6.65 19.97
CA VAL A 79 -7.40 -7.54 20.83
C VAL A 79 -8.88 -7.52 20.42
N TRP A 80 -9.36 -6.38 19.92
CA TRP A 80 -10.77 -6.16 19.57
C TRP A 80 -11.07 -6.33 18.08
N GLY A 81 -10.06 -6.55 17.22
CA GLY A 81 -10.28 -6.74 15.79
C GLY A 81 -9.03 -6.74 14.94
N SER A 82 -9.19 -6.93 13.64
CA SER A 82 -8.13 -6.77 12.65
C SER A 82 -8.56 -5.92 11.45
N GLU A 83 -7.58 -5.26 10.83
CA GLU A 83 -7.75 -4.52 9.58
C GLU A 83 -6.77 -5.04 8.54
N HIS A 84 -7.27 -5.31 7.33
CA HIS A 84 -6.46 -5.67 6.17
C HIS A 84 -6.71 -4.66 5.06
N GLU A 85 -5.65 -3.99 4.61
CA GLU A 85 -5.74 -2.93 3.61
C GLU A 85 -4.70 -3.14 2.49
N PRO A 86 -5.12 -3.47 1.25
CA PRO A 86 -4.23 -3.57 0.10
C PRO A 86 -3.50 -2.26 -0.20
N CYS A 87 -2.27 -2.34 -0.76
CA CYS A 87 -1.46 -1.17 -1.17
C CYS A 87 -2.23 -0.13 -2.00
N LEU A 88 -3.20 -0.57 -2.81
CA LEU A 88 -4.05 0.31 -3.61
C LEU A 88 -4.82 1.34 -2.76
N PHE A 89 -5.27 0.97 -1.56
CA PHE A 89 -6.02 1.88 -0.67
C PHE A 89 -5.14 2.97 -0.07
N ALA A 90 -3.86 2.70 0.20
CA ALA A 90 -2.92 3.75 0.59
C ALA A 90 -2.84 4.85 -0.48
N ALA A 91 -2.86 4.48 -1.77
CA ALA A 91 -2.91 5.42 -2.89
C ALA A 91 -4.25 6.15 -2.99
N LEU A 92 -5.35 5.46 -2.67
CA LEU A 92 -6.70 5.97 -2.57
C LEU A 92 -7.02 6.63 -1.22
N ASN A 93 -6.06 7.06 -0.40
CA ASN A 93 -6.39 7.72 0.88
C ASN A 93 -7.34 8.93 0.66
N PRO A 94 -8.48 9.07 1.40
CA PRO A 94 -9.44 10.16 1.24
C PRO A 94 -8.85 11.57 1.37
N GLN A 95 -7.85 11.73 2.21
CA GLN A 95 -7.23 13.03 2.47
C GLN A 95 -6.34 13.48 1.31
N ARG A 96 -5.66 12.53 0.64
CA ARG A 96 -4.68 12.79 -0.41
C ARG A 96 -4.64 11.66 -1.46
N PRO A 97 -5.63 11.55 -2.35
CA PRO A 97 -5.57 10.59 -3.45
C PRO A 97 -4.40 10.89 -4.40
N SER A 98 -3.84 9.85 -5.02
CA SER A 98 -2.89 9.99 -6.12
C SER A 98 -3.28 9.07 -7.28
N ALA A 99 -3.88 9.64 -8.32
CA ALA A 99 -4.24 8.90 -9.54
C ALA A 99 -3.01 8.30 -10.23
N ASP A 100 -1.87 9.00 -10.17
CA ASP A 100 -0.60 8.51 -10.73
C ASP A 100 -0.11 7.25 -10.03
N ILE A 101 -0.13 7.21 -8.69
CA ILE A 101 0.29 6.02 -7.94
C ILE A 101 -0.72 4.88 -8.13
N VAL A 102 -2.01 5.17 -8.15
CA VAL A 102 -3.05 4.18 -8.48
C VAL A 102 -2.76 3.57 -9.86
N ARG A 103 -2.43 4.39 -10.86
CA ARG A 103 -2.09 3.91 -12.21
C ARG A 103 -0.84 3.04 -12.21
N VAL A 104 0.19 3.43 -11.47
CA VAL A 104 1.44 2.65 -11.35
C VAL A 104 1.16 1.29 -10.71
N LEU A 105 0.42 1.24 -9.61
CA LEU A 105 0.06 -0.01 -8.93
C LEU A 105 -0.76 -0.93 -9.84
N LEU A 106 -1.78 -0.40 -10.51
CA LEU A 106 -2.62 -1.17 -11.42
C LEU A 106 -1.82 -1.72 -12.62
N LYS A 107 -0.92 -0.92 -13.20
CA LYS A 107 0.03 -1.39 -14.22
C LYS A 107 0.99 -2.45 -13.69
N GLY A 108 1.36 -2.37 -12.42
CA GLY A 108 2.17 -3.35 -11.71
C GLY A 108 1.43 -4.65 -11.39
N GLY A 109 0.12 -4.74 -11.63
CA GLY A 109 -0.70 -5.94 -11.37
C GLY A 109 -1.50 -5.90 -10.08
N ALA A 110 -1.71 -4.72 -9.48
CA ALA A 110 -2.62 -4.59 -8.35
C ALA A 110 -4.04 -4.96 -8.80
N ASP A 111 -4.71 -5.83 -8.04
CA ASP A 111 -6.10 -6.20 -8.27
C ASP A 111 -7.02 -5.13 -7.65
N PRO A 112 -7.78 -4.38 -8.47
CA PRO A 112 -8.66 -3.34 -7.98
C PRO A 112 -9.90 -3.87 -7.24
N ASN A 113 -10.12 -5.19 -7.22
CA ASN A 113 -11.27 -5.82 -6.59
C ASN A 113 -10.95 -6.34 -5.17
N LEU A 114 -9.70 -6.30 -4.73
CA LEU A 114 -9.37 -6.63 -3.34
C LEU A 114 -10.03 -5.58 -2.42
N PRO A 115 -10.89 -5.99 -1.47
CA PRO A 115 -11.51 -5.06 -0.54
C PRO A 115 -10.55 -4.71 0.59
N ARG A 116 -10.72 -3.52 1.16
CA ARG A 116 -10.26 -3.25 2.53
C ARG A 116 -11.22 -3.95 3.49
N VAL A 117 -10.70 -4.75 4.40
CA VAL A 117 -11.50 -5.56 5.33
C VAL A 117 -11.22 -5.13 6.75
N TRP A 118 -12.28 -4.88 7.50
CA TRP A 118 -12.20 -4.68 8.95
C TRP A 118 -13.03 -5.75 9.65
N ARG A 119 -12.42 -6.50 10.57
CA ARG A 119 -13.01 -7.63 11.28
C ARG A 119 -13.01 -7.37 12.77
N GLU A 120 -14.21 -7.24 13.34
CA GLU A 120 -14.43 -7.36 14.79
C GLU A 120 -15.44 -8.49 15.03
N GLU A 121 -16.69 -8.15 15.34
CA GLU A 121 -17.82 -9.08 15.43
C GLU A 121 -18.37 -9.47 14.05
N TRP A 122 -18.34 -8.54 13.09
CA TRP A 122 -18.76 -8.73 11.70
C TRP A 122 -17.68 -8.23 10.73
N SER A 123 -17.61 -8.85 9.55
CA SER A 123 -16.66 -8.45 8.51
C SER A 123 -17.25 -7.33 7.67
N HIS A 124 -16.56 -6.18 7.66
CA HIS A 124 -16.91 -5.03 6.83
C HIS A 124 -15.93 -4.92 5.68
N GLU A 125 -16.43 -5.09 4.46
CA GLU A 125 -15.64 -4.98 3.24
C GLU A 125 -15.94 -3.67 2.54
N VAL A 126 -14.89 -2.96 2.13
CA VAL A 126 -14.99 -1.69 1.41
C VAL A 126 -14.22 -1.82 0.11
N SER A 127 -14.90 -1.65 -1.03
CA SER A 127 -14.27 -1.73 -2.36
C SER A 127 -13.51 -0.44 -2.72
N ALA A 128 -12.51 -0.58 -3.58
CA ALA A 128 -11.77 0.56 -4.13
C ALA A 128 -12.70 1.51 -4.92
N THR A 129 -13.69 0.97 -5.63
CA THR A 129 -14.69 1.74 -6.38
C THR A 129 -15.60 2.56 -5.47
N TYR A 130 -16.02 2.01 -4.32
CA TYR A 130 -16.76 2.78 -3.31
C TYR A 130 -15.92 3.95 -2.78
N VAL A 131 -14.67 3.69 -2.39
CA VAL A 131 -13.75 4.71 -1.88
C VAL A 131 -13.44 5.79 -2.92
N ALA A 132 -13.37 5.44 -4.19
CA ALA A 132 -13.21 6.40 -5.28
C ALA A 132 -14.48 7.24 -5.49
N GLY A 133 -15.66 6.62 -5.47
CA GLY A 133 -16.94 7.27 -5.80
C GLY A 133 -17.46 8.26 -4.77
N ILE A 134 -17.10 8.13 -3.49
CA ILE A 134 -17.50 9.09 -2.45
C ILE A 134 -16.71 10.42 -2.49
N ARG A 135 -15.84 10.62 -3.49
CA ARG A 135 -14.96 11.80 -3.62
C ARG A 135 -15.56 12.84 -4.55
N ARG A 136 -15.33 14.12 -4.24
CA ARG A 136 -15.74 15.26 -5.08
C ARG A 136 -15.25 15.17 -6.54
N ASN A 137 -14.07 14.58 -6.77
CA ASN A 137 -13.46 14.40 -8.10
C ASN A 137 -13.13 12.90 -8.36
N GLY A 138 -13.96 11.99 -7.84
CA GLY A 138 -13.72 10.54 -7.91
C GLY A 138 -13.78 9.93 -9.30
N GLU A 139 -14.33 10.65 -10.28
CA GLU A 139 -14.55 10.17 -11.65
C GLU A 139 -13.27 9.69 -12.34
N GLU A 140 -12.16 10.41 -12.17
CA GLU A 140 -10.88 9.99 -12.75
C GLU A 140 -10.40 8.65 -12.15
N LEU A 141 -10.50 8.50 -10.84
CA LEU A 141 -10.11 7.28 -10.13
C LEU A 141 -11.04 6.11 -10.48
N LEU A 142 -12.35 6.37 -10.60
CA LEU A 142 -13.33 5.38 -11.03
C LEU A 142 -13.07 4.91 -12.46
N ALA A 143 -12.81 5.85 -13.38
CA ALA A 143 -12.48 5.52 -14.76
C ALA A 143 -11.22 4.66 -14.82
N LEU A 144 -10.18 5.04 -14.06
CA LEU A 144 -8.94 4.28 -13.96
C LEU A 144 -9.15 2.89 -13.36
N LEU A 145 -9.90 2.75 -12.27
CA LEU A 145 -10.19 1.44 -11.67
C LEU A 145 -10.96 0.55 -12.66
N ARG A 146 -11.96 1.09 -13.36
CA ARG A 146 -12.74 0.36 -14.37
C ARG A 146 -11.90 -0.06 -15.58
N GLU A 147 -10.98 0.78 -16.03
CA GLU A 147 -10.02 0.47 -17.11
C GLU A 147 -9.22 -0.81 -16.79
N TYR A 148 -8.89 -1.02 -15.52
CA TYR A 148 -8.13 -2.19 -15.05
C TYR A 148 -9.02 -3.30 -14.46
N GLY A 149 -10.32 -3.29 -14.77
CA GLY A 149 -11.23 -4.41 -14.45
C GLY A 149 -11.88 -4.36 -13.07
N ALA A 150 -11.93 -3.20 -12.41
CA ALA A 150 -12.71 -3.03 -11.19
C ALA A 150 -14.21 -3.22 -11.48
N ARG A 151 -14.85 -4.05 -10.65
CA ARG A 151 -16.30 -4.30 -10.73
C ARG A 151 -17.06 -3.27 -9.90
N GLY A 152 -18.24 -2.92 -10.39
CA GLY A 152 -19.17 -1.97 -9.77
C GLY A 152 -20.17 -2.64 -8.85
#